data_AF-A0A0T7G9Q0-F1
#
_entry.id   AF-A0A0T7G9Q0-F1
#
_cell.length_a   1.000
_cell.length_b   1.000
_cell.length_c   1.000
_cell.angle_alpha   90.00
_cell.angle_beta   90.00
_cell.angle_gamma   90.00
#
_symmetry.space_group_name_H-M   'P 1'
#
loop_
_entity.id
_entity.type
_entity.pdbx_description
1 polymer ?
#
loop_
_entity_poly.entity_id
_entity_poly.type
_entity_poly.pdbx_seq_one_letter_code
_entity_poly.pdbx_strand_id
1 'polypeptide(L)' 'MTLVIGQRSIYNLGADLRSRLNGLYMATFFCGGAIGSAVGAWAFAEGGWLLASSLGLALPVIAFLYFLTEKRARI' A
#
# COMPACT_ATOMS: atom_id res chain seq x y z
N MET A 1 -3.58 -10.27 0.60
CA MET A 1 -4.96 -10.34 0.05
C MET A 1 -5.29 -9.24 -0.98
N THR A 2 -4.36 -8.37 -1.38
CA THR A 2 -4.62 -7.28 -2.36
C THR A 2 -4.34 -7.66 -3.82
N LEU A 3 -3.33 -8.51 -4.07
CA LEU A 3 -2.96 -8.94 -5.42
C LEU A 3 -4.09 -9.68 -6.15
N VAL A 4 -4.74 -10.63 -5.48
CA VAL A 4 -5.80 -11.47 -6.08
C VAL A 4 -7.01 -10.63 -6.48
N ILE A 5 -7.42 -9.67 -5.65
CA ILE A 5 -8.59 -8.81 -5.94
C ILE A 5 -8.25 -7.79 -7.03
N GLY A 6 -7.08 -7.15 -6.96
CA GLY A 6 -6.62 -6.18 -7.97
C GLY A 6 -6.44 -6.81 -9.35
N GLN A 7 -5.79 -7.97 -9.40
CA GLN A 7 -5.62 -8.73 -10.64
C GLN A 7 -6.97 -9.21 -11.19
N ARG A 8 -7.89 -9.72 -10.35
CA ARG A 8 -9.25 -10.10 -10.78
C ARG A 8 -9.99 -8.93 -11.43
N SER A 9 -9.89 -7.73 -10.87
CA SER A 9 -10.50 -6.53 -11.47
C SER A 9 -9.91 -6.20 -12.84
N ILE A 10 -8.60 -6.36 -13.01
CA ILE A 10 -7.92 -6.12 -14.30
C ILE A 10 -8.32 -7.18 -15.34
N TYR A 11 -8.38 -8.45 -14.94
CA TYR A 11 -8.75 -9.56 -15.84
C TYR A 11 -10.21 -9.53 -16.29
N ASN A 12 -11.09 -8.83 -15.57
CA ASN A 12 -12.49 -8.61 -15.97
C ASN A 12 -12.65 -7.59 -17.12
N LEU A 13 -11.60 -6.83 -17.48
CA LEU A 13 -11.65 -5.83 -18.56
C LEU A 13 -11.44 -6.47 -19.95
N GLY A 14 -11.78 -5.73 -21.01
CA GLY A 14 -11.55 -6.14 -22.40
C GLY A 14 -10.06 -6.43 -22.68
N ALA A 15 -9.79 -7.41 -23.54
CA ALA A 15 -8.44 -7.96 -23.76
C ALA A 15 -7.37 -6.90 -24.10
N ASP A 16 -7.73 -5.87 -24.87
CA ASP A 16 -6.83 -4.77 -25.25
C ASP A 16 -6.32 -3.93 -24.07
N LEU A 17 -7.13 -3.75 -23.03
CA LEU A 17 -6.74 -2.95 -21.86
C LEU A 17 -5.99 -3.74 -20.80
N ARG A 18 -6.13 -5.07 -20.75
CA ARG A 18 -5.55 -5.91 -19.69
C ARG A 18 -4.03 -5.81 -19.61
N SER A 19 -3.34 -5.91 -20.75
CA SER A 19 -1.87 -5.91 -20.78
C SER A 19 -1.29 -4.60 -20.25
N ARG A 20 -1.86 -3.46 -20.68
CA ARG A 20 -1.43 -2.12 -20.25
C ARG A 20 -1.69 -1.89 -18.77
N LEU A 21 -2.89 -2.25 -18.30
CA LEU A 21 -3.26 -2.09 -16.90
C LEU A 21 -2.49 -3.02 -15.98
N ASN A 22 -2.17 -4.25 -16.41
CA ASN A 22 -1.32 -5.15 -15.63
C ASN A 22 0.11 -4.62 -15.52
N GLY A 23 0.66 -4.10 -16.63
CA GLY A 23 1.96 -3.43 -16.63
C GLY A 23 2.00 -2.23 -15.66
N LEU A 24 0.97 -1.36 -15.71
CA LEU A 24 0.85 -0.23 -14.80
C LEU A 24 0.71 -0.67 -13.34
N TYR A 25 -0.12 -1.68 -13.09
CA TYR A 25 -0.32 -2.25 -11.74
C TYR A 25 1.00 -2.75 -11.15
N MET A 26 1.77 -3.53 -11.93
CA MET A 26 3.07 -4.04 -11.47
C MET A 26 4.07 -2.90 -11.30
N ALA A 27 4.12 -1.93 -12.21
CA ALA A 27 4.99 -0.76 -12.08
C ALA A 27 4.70 0.01 -10.79
N THR A 28 3.43 0.30 -10.49
CA THR A 28 3.05 0.99 -9.25
C THR A 28 3.40 0.15 -8.01
N PHE A 29 3.17 -1.16 -8.05
CA PHE A 29 3.52 -2.06 -6.96
C PHE A 29 5.03 -2.03 -6.66
N PHE A 30 5.87 -2.14 -7.69
CA PHE A 30 7.32 -2.08 -7.53
C PHE A 30 7.82 -0.69 -7.14
N CYS A 31 7.26 0.39 -7.70
CA CYS A 31 7.59 1.75 -7.27
C CYS A 31 7.30 1.96 -5.78
N GLY A 32 6.14 1.53 -5.30
CA GLY A 32 5.79 1.59 -3.88
C GLY A 32 6.75 0.77 -3.02
N GLY A 33 7.09 -0.45 -3.46
CA GLY A 33 8.07 -1.31 -2.77
C GLY A 33 9.47 -0.68 -2.71
N ALA A 34 9.93 -0.05 -3.80
CA ALA A 34 11.21 0.63 -3.86
C ALA A 34 11.28 1.84 -2.92
N ILE A 35 10.25 2.69 -2.93
CA ILE A 35 10.15 3.84 -2.02
C ILE A 35 10.11 3.37 -0.56
N GLY A 36 9.28 2.38 -0.25
CA GLY A 36 9.19 1.82 1.10
C GLY A 36 10.51 1.22 1.58
N SER A 37 11.24 0.54 0.69
CA SER A 37 12.55 -0.03 1.00
C SER A 37 13.61 1.05 1.24
N ALA A 38 13.64 2.10 0.42
CA ALA A 38 14.57 3.22 0.59
C ALA A 38 14.33 3.96 1.93
N VAL A 39 13.07 4.27 2.23
CA VAL A 39 12.69 4.92 3.50
C VAL A 39 12.98 4.01 4.70
N GLY A 40 12.69 2.71 4.59
CA GLY A 40 12.95 1.74 5.65
C GLY A 40 14.45 1.57 5.94
N ALA A 41 15.27 1.47 4.89
CA ALA A 41 16.73 1.37 5.04
C ALA A 41 17.33 2.63 5.65
N TRP A 42 16.90 3.82 5.19
CA TRP A 42 17.32 5.10 5.76
C TRP A 42 16.93 5.22 7.25
N ALA A 43 15.68 4.89 7.58
CA ALA A 43 15.19 4.96 8.96
C ALA A 43 15.94 4.01 9.90
N PHE A 44 16.28 2.82 9.40
CA PHE A 44 17.09 1.88 10.16
C PHE A 44 18.53 2.38 10.36
N ALA A 45 19.12 2.99 9.35
CA ALA A 45 20.48 3.52 9.44
C ALA A 45 20.60 4.69 10.44
N GLU A 46 19.63 5.60 10.47
CA GLU A 46 19.64 6.79 11.34
C GLU A 46 19.14 6.49 12.76
N GLY A 47 18.10 5.68 12.91
CA GLY A 47 17.40 5.51 14.19
C GLY A 47 17.20 4.05 14.62
N GLY A 48 17.86 3.12 13.94
CA GLY A 48 17.79 1.69 14.24
C GLY A 48 16.38 1.12 14.13
N TRP A 49 16.14 0.05 14.89
CA TRP A 49 14.86 -0.66 14.88
C TRP A 49 13.68 0.22 15.34
N LEU A 50 13.89 1.13 16.30
CA LEU A 50 12.80 1.94 16.85
C LEU A 50 12.20 2.87 15.80
N LEU A 51 13.06 3.59 15.05
CA LEU A 51 12.60 4.48 14.00
C LEU A 51 11.97 3.70 12.83
N ALA A 52 12.59 2.59 12.42
CA ALA A 52 12.04 1.74 11.36
C ALA A 52 10.66 1.17 11.72
N SER A 53 10.48 0.64 12.94
CA SER A 53 9.20 0.09 13.41
C SER A 53 8.14 1.18 13.59
N SER A 54 8.50 2.36 14.11
CA SER A 54 7.54 3.47 14.25
C SER A 54 7.01 3.97 12.91
N LEU A 55 7.86 4.07 11.87
CA LEU A 55 7.42 4.38 10.51
C LEU A 55 6.48 3.30 9.94
N GLY A 56 6.78 2.02 10.18
CA GLY A 56 5.89 0.92 9.78
C GLY A 56 4.52 0.97 10.45
N LEU A 57 4.45 1.44 11.70
CA LEU A 57 3.21 1.60 12.46
C LEU A 57 2.41 2.85 12.08
N ALA A 58 3.04 3.87 11.51
CA ALA A 58 2.40 5.15 11.23
C ALA A 58 1.16 5.00 10.33
N LEU A 59 1.24 4.21 9.26
CA LEU A 59 0.12 4.02 8.32
C LEU A 59 -1.10 3.33 8.98
N PRO A 60 -0.96 2.19 9.67
CA PRO A 60 -2.04 1.60 10.46
C PRO A 60 -2.63 2.55 11.51
N VAL A 61 -1.79 3.34 12.19
CA VAL A 61 -2.25 4.29 13.20
C VAL A 61 -3.07 5.41 12.56
N ILE A 62 -2.64 5.96 11.42
CA ILE A 62 -3.42 6.96 10.67
C ILE A 62 -4.77 6.38 10.25
N ALA A 63 -4.79 5.17 9.71
CA ALA A 63 -6.02 4.49 9.33
C ALA A 63 -6.95 4.26 10.54
N PHE A 64 -6.38 3.87 11.68
CA PHE A 64 -7.14 3.68 12.92
C PHE A 64 -7.72 4.99 13.45
N LEU A 65 -6.92 6.07 13.47
CA LEU A 65 -7.40 7.40 13.86
C LEU A 65 -8.50 7.90 12.92
N TYR A 66 -8.38 7.66 11.61
CA TYR A 66 -9.42 7.98 10.64
C TYR A 66 -10.71 7.20 10.94
N PHE A 67 -10.62 5.89 11.18
CA PHE A 67 -11.77 5.06 11.55
C PHE A 67 -12.49 5.58 12.81
N LEU A 68 -11.75 6.09 13.80
CA LEU A 68 -12.36 6.67 15.00
C LEU A 68 -13.17 7.95 14.73
N THR A 69 -12.91 8.64 13.61
CA THR A 69 -13.70 9.81 13.19
C THR A 69 -14.97 9.45 12.42
N GLU A 70 -15.12 8.17 12.04
CA GLU A 70 -16.30 7.69 11.33
C GLU A 70 -17.50 7.71 12.29
N LYS A 71 -18.46 8.61 12.02
CA LYS A 71 -19.71 8.67 12.79
C LYS A 71 -20.43 7.35 12.56
N ARG A 72 -20.58 6.54 13.62
CA ARG A 72 -21.34 5.29 13.61
C ARG A 72 -22.71 5.54 12.96
N ALA A 73 -22.87 5.14 11.70
CA ALA A 73 -24.17 5.10 11.07
C ALA A 73 -25.00 4.13 11.91
N ARG A 74 -26.04 4.64 12.58
CA ARG A 74 -27.04 3.79 13.23
C ARG A 74 -27.72 3.02 12.09
N ILE A 75 -27.36 1.74 11.96
CA ILE A 75 -28.12 0.75 11.19
C ILE A 75 -29.38 0.45 12.00
#